data_AF-A0A433P832-F1
#
_entry.id   AF-A0A433P832-F1
#
_cell.length_a   1.000
_cell.length_b   1.000
_cell.length_c   1.000
_cell.angle_alpha   90.00
_cell.angle_beta   90.00
_cell.angle_gamma   90.00
#
_symmetry.space_group_name_H-M   'P 1'
#
loop_
_entity.id
_entity.type
_entity.pdbx_description
1 polymer ?
#
loop_
_entity_poly.entity_id
_entity_poly.type
_entity_poly.pdbx_seq_one_letter_code
_entity_poly.pdbx_strand_id
1 'polypeptide(L)'
;WSRFSGGSGAPGWTFEVAGLDIRSFKTTGAAYVHQTNAIPGDPPPMVWPTNYTKLASATMFTLFFGGDTFAPAARYLAGPGYIGLSSLLRYDPNVNLLFGDAPTPLQAMALGSGLSQLVDVYTKSWPFPTRRSSRRLINAEGATAWLPGHECVWRAHGVWDVDPKTQHARLLRPDYFSRNPKTGEKVDFYRDHYVPFVNRFARAVQGVAPEAYVFVEPLPNEVSDIAPVYKPDDHHENIVFAPHWYDLNALFYKSFDGRITHDVQSLQTISPGKIEDSNYPGGNVLSATYFGVAGAKRNYRGQIANIVRWGLRNMGPPDKPCVVGECGIPMDINERRAFETGDYTHHSRFLDAVMSALEANLVNFTLWNYNPANDNHHGDHWNGEDFSIYSPSRATSRVDLRTASSSTTITLRQRTADGGSGGDGNDNADSNSLSPPVPAPANAGKSAGKKKASAIDIGTGNQNRTNKEDETIVTVVESTGSAAPLTPITPFELNVTHFVDQEVFDPDHALHVGGRVLDAVL
;
A
#
# COMPACT_ATOMS: atom_id res chain seq x y z
N TRP A 1 -10.73 -7.67 7.11
CA TRP A 1 -11.54 -8.74 6.50
C TRP A 1 -12.26 -8.22 5.27
N SER A 2 -13.37 -7.51 5.48
CA SER A 2 -14.22 -6.88 4.46
C SER A 2 -14.11 -5.35 4.56
N ARG A 3 -14.78 -4.61 3.67
CA ARG A 3 -14.75 -3.13 3.68
C ARG A 3 -15.22 -2.53 5.02
N PHE A 4 -16.04 -3.26 5.77
CA PHE A 4 -16.51 -2.87 7.11
C PHE A 4 -15.50 -3.13 8.25
N SER A 5 -14.38 -3.80 7.98
CA SER A 5 -13.31 -4.02 8.96
C SER A 5 -11.91 -3.72 8.42
N GLY A 6 -11.82 -2.71 7.55
CA GLY A 6 -10.55 -2.26 6.96
C GLY A 6 -9.88 -3.33 6.12
N GLY A 7 -10.65 -4.06 5.30
CA GLY A 7 -10.17 -5.04 4.32
C GLY A 7 -10.82 -4.83 2.95
N SER A 8 -10.20 -5.26 1.86
CA SER A 8 -10.76 -5.14 0.50
C SER A 8 -11.52 -6.40 0.03
N GLY A 9 -11.14 -7.59 0.50
CA GLY A 9 -11.41 -8.85 -0.21
C GLY A 9 -12.78 -9.50 -0.05
N ALA A 10 -13.59 -9.15 0.96
CA ALA A 10 -14.75 -9.96 1.35
C ALA A 10 -16.10 -9.22 1.34
N PRO A 11 -17.20 -9.86 0.91
CA PRO A 11 -18.56 -9.30 1.05
C PRO A 11 -18.99 -9.13 2.51
N GLY A 12 -19.84 -8.13 2.78
CA GLY A 12 -20.34 -7.83 4.13
C GLY A 12 -21.10 -8.98 4.79
N TRP A 13 -22.00 -9.65 4.04
CA TRP A 13 -22.85 -10.76 4.54
C TRP A 13 -22.09 -11.89 5.22
N THR A 14 -20.78 -12.02 4.93
CA THR A 14 -19.91 -13.00 5.56
C THR A 14 -19.86 -12.85 7.09
N PHE A 15 -19.89 -11.61 7.59
CA PHE A 15 -19.98 -11.34 9.03
C PHE A 15 -21.28 -11.88 9.63
N GLU A 16 -22.41 -11.67 8.96
CA GLU A 16 -23.72 -12.13 9.42
C GLU A 16 -23.78 -13.66 9.50
N VAL A 17 -23.15 -14.36 8.56
CA VAL A 17 -22.98 -15.83 8.59
C VAL A 17 -22.12 -16.29 9.78
N ALA A 18 -21.11 -15.51 10.17
CA ALA A 18 -20.36 -15.73 11.41
C ALA A 18 -21.10 -15.25 12.67
N GLY A 19 -22.30 -14.68 12.55
CA GLY A 19 -23.12 -14.15 13.64
C GLY A 19 -22.80 -12.72 14.07
N LEU A 20 -21.95 -11.99 13.34
CA LEU A 20 -21.52 -10.62 13.65
C LEU A 20 -22.44 -9.56 13.03
N ASP A 21 -22.86 -8.57 13.82
CA ASP A 21 -23.60 -7.39 13.36
C ASP A 21 -22.65 -6.24 12.98
N ILE A 22 -22.56 -5.99 11.68
CA ILE A 22 -21.75 -4.93 11.07
C ILE A 22 -22.11 -3.54 11.63
N ARG A 23 -23.40 -3.29 11.91
CA ARG A 23 -23.90 -1.97 12.32
C ARG A 23 -23.37 -1.57 13.70
N SER A 24 -23.08 -2.56 14.54
CA SER A 24 -22.57 -2.38 15.90
C SER A 24 -21.03 -2.28 15.99
N PHE A 25 -20.30 -2.37 14.88
CA PHE A 25 -18.83 -2.42 14.90
C PHE A 25 -18.16 -1.14 15.43
N LYS A 26 -18.70 0.07 15.19
CA LYS A 26 -18.13 1.31 15.77
C LYS A 26 -18.31 1.30 17.29
N THR A 27 -19.55 1.15 17.77
CA THR A 27 -19.94 1.23 19.18
C THR A 27 -19.18 0.23 20.05
N THR A 28 -18.98 -0.99 19.53
CA THR A 28 -18.24 -2.06 20.21
C THR A 28 -16.72 -2.00 20.00
N GLY A 29 -16.23 -1.14 19.10
CA GLY A 29 -14.83 -1.12 18.69
C GLY A 29 -14.37 -2.39 17.95
N ALA A 30 -15.30 -3.22 17.47
CA ALA A 30 -15.00 -4.47 16.77
C ALA A 30 -14.32 -4.27 15.40
N ALA A 31 -14.40 -3.06 14.84
CA ALA A 31 -13.60 -2.59 13.72
C ALA A 31 -13.30 -1.08 13.85
N TYR A 32 -12.30 -0.61 13.10
CA TYR A 32 -11.98 0.81 12.97
C TYR A 32 -11.90 1.18 11.49
N VAL A 33 -12.87 1.91 10.96
CA VAL A 33 -12.94 2.30 9.53
C VAL A 33 -13.23 3.79 9.38
N HIS A 34 -12.69 4.43 8.34
CA HIS A 34 -12.71 5.90 8.20
C HIS A 34 -14.14 6.47 8.20
N GLN A 35 -15.05 5.84 7.46
CA GLN A 35 -16.41 6.35 7.21
C GLN A 35 -17.25 6.40 8.49
N THR A 36 -16.95 5.54 9.48
CA THR A 36 -17.60 5.59 10.79
C THR A 36 -16.85 6.44 11.81
N ASN A 37 -15.57 6.78 11.57
CA ASN A 37 -14.69 7.48 12.51
C ASN A 37 -14.23 8.85 12.00
N ALA A 38 -15.19 9.66 11.52
CA ALA A 38 -14.97 11.00 10.97
C ALA A 38 -15.57 12.14 11.84
N ILE A 39 -15.94 11.86 13.09
CA ILE A 39 -16.58 12.83 13.99
C ILE A 39 -15.49 13.54 14.83
N PRO A 40 -15.60 14.85 15.13
CA PRO A 40 -14.65 15.54 16.02
C PRO A 40 -14.47 14.82 17.37
N GLY A 41 -13.24 14.36 17.63
CA GLY A 41 -12.88 13.59 18.83
C GLY A 41 -12.62 12.09 18.58
N ASP A 42 -13.01 11.57 17.40
CA ASP A 42 -12.56 10.26 16.92
C ASP A 42 -11.02 10.25 16.73
N PRO A 43 -10.34 9.09 16.77
CA PRO A 43 -8.92 8.99 16.50
C PRO A 43 -8.57 9.40 15.04
N PRO A 44 -7.28 9.58 14.70
CA PRO A 44 -6.87 9.92 13.32
C PRO A 44 -7.26 8.84 12.29
N PRO A 45 -7.23 9.16 10.97
CA PRO A 45 -7.63 8.25 9.90
C PRO A 45 -7.03 6.84 9.96
N MET A 46 -7.77 5.88 9.42
CA MET A 46 -7.50 4.45 9.49
C MET A 46 -6.16 4.09 8.82
N VAL A 47 -5.40 3.19 9.45
CA VAL A 47 -4.23 2.54 8.85
C VAL A 47 -4.45 1.03 8.94
N TRP A 48 -4.38 0.29 7.82
CA TRP A 48 -4.86 -1.10 7.71
C TRP A 48 -4.53 -2.02 8.88
N PRO A 49 -3.28 -2.10 9.39
CA PRO A 49 -2.93 -3.05 10.43
C PRO A 49 -3.62 -2.80 11.77
N THR A 50 -4.17 -1.59 12.00
CA THR A 50 -5.00 -1.27 13.18
C THR A 50 -6.23 -2.20 13.30
N ASN A 51 -6.71 -2.76 12.19
CA ASN A 51 -7.84 -3.70 12.20
C ASN A 51 -7.44 -5.16 12.45
N TYR A 52 -6.18 -5.55 12.27
CA TYR A 52 -5.77 -6.97 12.34
C TYR A 52 -5.98 -7.57 13.74
N THR A 53 -5.95 -6.71 14.77
CA THR A 53 -6.14 -7.03 16.18
C THR A 53 -7.59 -6.87 16.68
N LYS A 54 -8.52 -6.39 15.84
CA LYS A 54 -9.91 -6.07 16.20
C LYS A 54 -10.82 -7.28 16.03
N LEU A 55 -11.87 -7.38 16.86
CA LEU A 55 -12.72 -8.57 16.95
C LEU A 55 -13.25 -9.05 15.59
N ALA A 56 -13.77 -8.15 14.76
CA ALA A 56 -14.38 -8.53 13.49
C ALA A 56 -13.36 -9.15 12.54
N SER A 57 -12.24 -8.46 12.27
CA SER A 57 -11.18 -9.01 11.42
C SER A 57 -10.56 -10.27 12.03
N ALA A 58 -10.13 -10.22 13.30
CA ALA A 58 -9.44 -11.34 13.95
C ALA A 58 -10.31 -12.60 14.08
N THR A 59 -11.62 -12.47 14.27
CA THR A 59 -12.55 -13.61 14.27
C THR A 59 -12.68 -14.22 12.88
N MET A 60 -13.06 -13.42 11.87
CA MET A 60 -13.28 -13.89 10.50
C MET A 60 -12.03 -14.51 9.88
N PHE A 61 -10.89 -13.94 10.23
CA PHE A 61 -9.57 -14.47 9.98
C PHE A 61 -9.44 -15.88 10.62
N THR A 62 -9.49 -16.00 11.94
CA THR A 62 -9.31 -17.29 12.65
C THR A 62 -10.22 -18.41 12.12
N LEU A 63 -11.48 -18.08 11.77
CA LEU A 63 -12.46 -19.03 11.25
C LEU A 63 -12.02 -19.68 9.93
N PHE A 64 -11.24 -19.01 9.06
CA PHE A 64 -10.76 -19.61 7.81
C PHE A 64 -9.74 -20.71 8.02
N PHE A 65 -8.62 -20.25 8.54
CA PHE A 65 -7.36 -20.93 8.38
C PHE A 65 -7.33 -22.03 9.43
N GLY A 66 -7.86 -21.75 10.62
CA GLY A 66 -7.95 -22.67 11.74
C GLY A 66 -9.36 -22.96 12.23
N GLY A 67 -10.44 -22.68 11.48
CA GLY A 67 -11.82 -22.99 11.91
C GLY A 67 -12.00 -24.45 12.33
N ASP A 68 -11.55 -25.41 11.51
CA ASP A 68 -11.62 -26.85 11.82
C ASP A 68 -10.82 -27.26 13.09
N THR A 69 -9.91 -26.41 13.56
CA THR A 69 -9.07 -26.60 14.75
C THR A 69 -9.61 -25.87 15.98
N PHE A 70 -9.93 -24.57 15.86
CA PHE A 70 -10.28 -23.66 16.96
C PHE A 70 -11.77 -23.32 17.07
N ALA A 71 -12.55 -23.58 16.01
CA ALA A 71 -13.98 -23.35 15.99
C ALA A 71 -14.72 -24.40 15.16
N PRO A 72 -14.57 -25.73 15.44
CA PRO A 72 -15.10 -26.78 14.56
C PRO A 72 -16.64 -26.79 14.42
N ALA A 73 -17.36 -25.97 15.19
CA ALA A 73 -18.81 -25.76 15.09
C ALA A 73 -19.19 -24.51 14.27
N ALA A 74 -18.25 -23.64 13.91
CA ALA A 74 -18.47 -22.40 13.16
C ALA A 74 -17.55 -22.34 11.93
N ARG A 75 -18.13 -22.38 10.73
CA ARG A 75 -17.37 -22.40 9.46
C ARG A 75 -17.51 -21.06 8.73
N TYR A 76 -16.39 -20.37 8.54
CA TYR A 76 -16.29 -19.19 7.66
C TYR A 76 -14.83 -19.01 7.16
N LEU A 77 -14.54 -18.09 6.22
CA LEU A 77 -13.20 -17.96 5.61
C LEU A 77 -12.70 -16.62 4.96
N ALA A 78 -11.80 -15.84 5.60
CA ALA A 78 -10.36 -15.70 5.21
C ALA A 78 -9.44 -14.79 6.11
N GLY A 79 -8.10 -15.05 6.19
CA GLY A 79 -7.07 -14.28 6.97
C GLY A 79 -6.57 -14.93 8.31
N PRO A 80 -5.44 -14.55 8.95
CA PRO A 80 -4.85 -15.23 10.14
C PRO A 80 -5.59 -15.10 11.49
N GLY A 81 -5.58 -13.91 12.12
CA GLY A 81 -6.45 -13.57 13.26
C GLY A 81 -5.83 -13.82 14.62
N TYR A 82 -6.48 -14.64 15.45
CA TYR A 82 -6.00 -15.02 16.78
C TYR A 82 -5.03 -16.20 16.75
N ILE A 83 -4.92 -16.93 15.63
CA ILE A 83 -4.05 -18.09 15.44
C ILE A 83 -2.58 -17.74 15.78
N GLY A 84 -1.92 -18.57 16.57
CA GLY A 84 -0.52 -18.40 16.97
C GLY A 84 -0.29 -17.44 18.15
N LEU A 85 -1.30 -16.71 18.65
CA LEU A 85 -1.10 -15.75 19.74
C LEU A 85 -0.60 -16.42 21.03
N SER A 86 0.53 -15.92 21.54
CA SER A 86 1.16 -16.36 22.80
C SER A 86 0.46 -15.83 24.06
N SER A 87 -0.43 -14.85 23.92
CA SER A 87 -1.25 -14.34 25.02
C SER A 87 -2.56 -13.72 24.53
N LEU A 88 -3.64 -13.95 25.27
CA LEU A 88 -4.92 -13.27 25.08
C LEU A 88 -5.10 -12.04 26.01
N LEU A 89 -4.10 -11.75 26.85
CA LEU A 89 -4.09 -10.59 27.78
C LEU A 89 -3.31 -9.39 27.24
N ARG A 90 -2.56 -9.55 26.14
CA ARG A 90 -1.79 -8.48 25.48
C ARG A 90 -1.44 -8.91 24.05
N TYR A 91 -1.29 -7.94 23.16
CA TYR A 91 -0.59 -8.11 21.89
C TYR A 91 0.92 -7.82 22.09
N ASP A 92 1.75 -8.26 21.14
CA ASP A 92 3.16 -7.87 21.09
C ASP A 92 3.29 -6.56 20.31
N PRO A 93 3.68 -5.42 20.93
CA PRO A 93 3.77 -4.13 20.23
C PRO A 93 4.90 -4.05 19.20
N ASN A 94 5.77 -5.07 19.10
CA ASN A 94 6.86 -5.14 18.12
C ASN A 94 6.42 -5.80 16.82
N VAL A 95 5.42 -6.69 16.88
CA VAL A 95 4.88 -7.46 15.74
C VAL A 95 3.47 -6.97 15.37
N ASN A 96 2.71 -6.47 16.34
CA ASN A 96 1.35 -5.96 16.14
C ASN A 96 1.33 -4.42 16.27
N LEU A 97 0.88 -3.72 15.24
CA LEU A 97 0.70 -2.27 15.27
C LEU A 97 -0.52 -1.88 16.13
N LEU A 98 -0.29 -1.18 17.25
CA LEU A 98 -1.34 -0.77 18.19
C LEU A 98 -1.59 0.73 18.10
N PHE A 99 -2.70 1.17 17.48
CA PHE A 99 -3.02 2.58 17.29
C PHE A 99 -4.47 2.91 17.66
N GLY A 100 -4.71 4.09 18.22
CA GLY A 100 -6.02 4.47 18.74
C GLY A 100 -6.42 3.61 19.95
N ASP A 101 -7.70 3.30 20.10
CA ASP A 101 -8.19 2.38 21.12
C ASP A 101 -7.72 0.95 20.80
N ALA A 102 -6.80 0.38 21.58
CA ALA A 102 -6.17 -0.90 21.31
C ALA A 102 -6.56 -1.96 22.37
N PRO A 103 -7.74 -2.59 22.26
CA PRO A 103 -8.15 -3.63 23.20
C PRO A 103 -7.26 -4.86 23.08
N THR A 104 -6.98 -5.52 24.19
CA THR A 104 -6.38 -6.87 24.19
C THR A 104 -7.33 -7.89 23.55
N PRO A 105 -6.88 -9.09 23.14
CA PRO A 105 -7.78 -10.11 22.59
C PRO A 105 -9.00 -10.40 23.49
N LEU A 106 -8.78 -10.58 24.80
CA LEU A 106 -9.86 -10.75 25.78
C LEU A 106 -10.79 -9.54 25.82
N GLN A 107 -10.25 -8.32 25.84
CA GLN A 107 -11.07 -7.10 25.86
C GLN A 107 -11.90 -6.96 24.58
N ALA A 108 -11.35 -7.32 23.41
CA ALA A 108 -12.07 -7.28 22.14
C ALA A 108 -13.26 -8.26 22.14
N MET A 109 -13.08 -9.47 22.65
CA MET A 109 -14.16 -10.46 22.80
C MET A 109 -15.22 -10.01 23.82
N ALA A 110 -14.79 -9.42 24.93
CA ALA A 110 -15.67 -8.87 25.96
C ALA A 110 -16.52 -7.70 25.44
N LEU A 111 -15.88 -6.72 24.79
CA LEU A 111 -16.54 -5.57 24.18
C LEU A 111 -17.59 -5.99 23.16
N GLY A 112 -17.27 -6.93 22.27
CA GLY A 112 -18.23 -7.45 21.31
C GLY A 112 -19.38 -8.23 21.95
N SER A 113 -19.27 -8.64 23.21
CA SER A 113 -20.33 -9.33 23.96
C SER A 113 -21.12 -8.40 24.88
N GLY A 114 -21.05 -7.08 24.68
CA GLY A 114 -21.75 -6.08 25.50
C GLY A 114 -21.08 -5.73 26.82
N LEU A 115 -19.85 -6.19 27.09
CA LEU A 115 -19.14 -5.91 28.34
C LEU A 115 -18.19 -4.73 28.16
N SER A 116 -18.56 -3.56 28.69
CA SER A 116 -17.74 -2.34 28.65
C SER A 116 -16.31 -2.59 29.15
N GLN A 117 -15.30 -2.14 28.40
CA GLN A 117 -13.89 -2.31 28.77
C GLN A 117 -13.15 -0.98 28.85
N LEU A 118 -12.28 -0.85 29.86
CA LEU A 118 -11.30 0.24 29.93
C LEU A 118 -10.07 -0.14 29.09
N VAL A 119 -10.04 0.36 27.86
CA VAL A 119 -9.06 0.03 26.82
C VAL A 119 -7.86 0.99 26.90
N ASP A 120 -6.64 0.48 26.67
CA ASP A 120 -5.44 1.30 26.52
C ASP A 120 -5.46 2.03 25.15
N VAL A 121 -5.23 3.34 25.15
CA VAL A 121 -5.21 4.17 23.95
C VAL A 121 -3.76 4.45 23.55
N TYR A 122 -3.44 4.27 22.27
CA TYR A 122 -2.11 4.43 21.71
C TYR A 122 -2.02 5.59 20.71
N THR A 123 -0.92 6.34 20.77
CA THR A 123 -0.58 7.43 19.84
C THR A 123 0.77 7.18 19.19
N LYS A 124 1.02 7.82 18.04
CA LYS A 124 2.26 7.68 17.26
C LYS A 124 3.49 8.07 18.10
N SER A 125 4.59 7.34 17.97
CA SER A 125 5.87 7.67 18.58
C SER A 125 7.06 7.13 17.79
N TRP A 126 8.26 7.65 18.09
CA TRP A 126 9.50 7.23 17.46
C TRP A 126 10.59 7.07 18.55
N PRO A 127 11.45 6.03 18.53
CA PRO A 127 11.61 4.99 17.49
C PRO A 127 10.60 3.84 17.53
N PHE A 128 9.86 3.66 18.62
CA PHE A 128 8.80 2.64 18.71
C PHE A 128 7.51 3.19 18.08
N PRO A 129 6.92 2.55 17.04
CA PRO A 129 5.85 3.15 16.21
C PRO A 129 4.71 3.80 16.99
N THR A 130 4.36 3.23 18.14
CA THR A 130 3.26 3.69 18.99
C THR A 130 3.56 3.53 20.46
N ARG A 131 3.07 4.47 21.28
CA ARG A 131 3.13 4.41 22.74
C ARG A 131 1.75 4.59 23.34
N ARG A 132 1.49 3.97 24.49
CA ARG A 132 0.26 4.21 25.25
C ARG A 132 0.23 5.66 25.76
N SER A 133 -0.84 6.39 25.46
CA SER A 133 -1.10 7.76 25.94
C SER A 133 -2.05 7.80 27.13
N SER A 134 -3.09 6.98 27.12
CA SER A 134 -4.24 7.12 28.03
C SER A 134 -5.07 5.82 28.09
N ARG A 135 -6.22 5.88 28.76
CA ARG A 135 -7.25 4.83 28.77
C ARG A 135 -8.60 5.44 28.42
N ARG A 136 -9.46 4.67 27.74
CA ARG A 136 -10.82 5.05 27.37
C ARG A 136 -11.79 3.92 27.67
N LEU A 137 -12.95 4.24 28.25
CA LEU A 137 -14.05 3.29 28.40
C LEU A 137 -14.74 3.16 27.05
N ILE A 138 -14.82 1.94 26.51
CA ILE A 138 -15.50 1.62 25.26
C ILE A 138 -16.77 0.81 25.56
N ASN A 139 -17.81 1.03 24.76
CA ASN A 139 -19.10 0.34 24.84
C ASN A 139 -19.79 0.47 26.21
N ALA A 140 -20.01 1.71 26.68
CA ALA A 140 -20.61 1.99 27.99
C ALA A 140 -22.11 1.62 28.03
N GLU A 141 -22.75 1.58 26.86
CA GLU A 141 -24.16 1.28 26.64
C GLU A 141 -24.44 -0.23 26.55
N GLY A 142 -23.39 -1.06 26.49
CA GLY A 142 -23.50 -2.53 26.48
C GLY A 142 -23.99 -3.14 25.16
N ALA A 143 -23.75 -2.48 24.02
CA ALA A 143 -24.13 -2.99 22.70
C ALA A 143 -23.39 -4.30 22.34
N THR A 144 -24.07 -5.21 21.66
CA THR A 144 -23.47 -6.46 21.16
C THR A 144 -22.93 -6.27 19.74
N ALA A 145 -21.78 -6.88 19.43
CA ALA A 145 -21.25 -7.00 18.07
C ALA A 145 -21.79 -8.25 17.35
N TRP A 146 -22.65 -9.03 18.02
CA TRP A 146 -23.29 -10.24 17.50
C TRP A 146 -24.77 -9.99 17.25
N LEU A 147 -25.29 -10.59 16.18
CA LEU A 147 -26.70 -10.57 15.80
C LEU A 147 -27.60 -11.17 16.92
N PRO A 148 -28.87 -10.77 17.01
CA PRO A 148 -29.82 -11.35 17.97
C PRO A 148 -29.87 -12.88 17.87
N GLY A 149 -29.69 -13.57 18.99
CA GLY A 149 -29.64 -15.03 19.05
C GLY A 149 -28.26 -15.66 18.82
N HIS A 150 -27.24 -14.86 18.47
CA HIS A 150 -25.85 -15.31 18.38
C HIS A 150 -25.06 -14.92 19.63
N GLU A 151 -24.09 -15.76 20.00
CA GLU A 151 -23.11 -15.46 21.05
C GLU A 151 -21.69 -15.39 20.50
N CYS A 152 -20.75 -14.90 21.30
CA CYS A 152 -19.35 -14.88 20.92
C CYS A 152 -18.82 -16.31 20.72
N VAL A 153 -18.43 -16.64 19.50
CA VAL A 153 -17.85 -17.95 19.12
C VAL A 153 -16.73 -18.38 20.08
N TRP A 154 -15.86 -17.46 20.49
CA TRP A 154 -14.77 -17.75 21.42
C TRP A 154 -15.23 -18.01 22.86
N ARG A 155 -16.36 -17.43 23.27
CA ARG A 155 -17.03 -17.75 24.54
C ARG A 155 -17.68 -19.13 24.46
N ALA A 156 -18.43 -19.41 23.39
CA ALA A 156 -19.05 -20.70 23.11
C ALA A 156 -18.04 -21.86 23.12
N HIS A 157 -16.84 -21.63 22.56
CA HIS A 157 -15.75 -22.61 22.58
C HIS A 157 -15.03 -22.72 23.93
N GLY A 158 -15.30 -21.85 24.91
CA GLY A 158 -14.71 -21.88 26.27
C GLY A 158 -13.33 -21.23 26.39
N VAL A 159 -13.01 -20.25 25.53
CA VAL A 159 -11.74 -19.50 25.60
C VAL A 159 -11.75 -18.53 26.80
N TRP A 160 -12.88 -17.90 27.04
CA TRP A 160 -13.14 -16.94 28.10
C TRP A 160 -14.63 -17.01 28.50
N ASP A 161 -14.97 -16.45 29.65
CA ASP A 161 -16.37 -16.31 30.11
C ASP A 161 -16.51 -15.09 31.05
N VAL A 162 -17.72 -14.77 31.49
CA VAL A 162 -17.97 -13.71 32.50
C VAL A 162 -17.77 -14.29 33.89
N ASP A 163 -17.01 -13.60 34.75
CA ASP A 163 -16.94 -13.97 36.16
C ASP A 163 -18.28 -13.63 36.86
N PRO A 164 -18.96 -14.61 37.48
CA PRO A 164 -20.30 -14.40 38.02
C PRO A 164 -20.33 -13.42 39.21
N LYS A 165 -19.19 -13.15 39.87
CA LYS A 165 -19.11 -12.23 41.01
C LYS A 165 -18.82 -10.80 40.58
N THR A 166 -17.89 -10.61 39.64
CA THR A 166 -17.44 -9.27 39.24
C THR A 166 -18.13 -8.75 37.97
N GLN A 167 -18.82 -9.62 37.22
CA GLN A 167 -19.37 -9.32 35.89
C GLN A 167 -18.32 -8.86 34.86
N HIS A 168 -17.04 -9.11 35.14
CA HIS A 168 -15.93 -8.82 34.22
C HIS A 168 -15.56 -10.07 33.39
N ALA A 169 -14.99 -9.84 32.21
CA ALA A 169 -14.46 -10.92 31.39
C ALA A 169 -13.27 -11.62 32.07
N ARG A 170 -13.32 -12.94 32.11
CA ARG A 170 -12.32 -13.84 32.71
C ARG A 170 -11.82 -14.81 31.64
N LEU A 171 -10.54 -14.72 31.34
CA LEU A 171 -9.85 -15.65 30.45
C LEU A 171 -9.79 -17.04 31.07
N LEU A 172 -10.16 -18.08 30.32
CA LEU A 172 -10.17 -19.47 30.78
C LEU A 172 -9.00 -20.28 30.19
N ARG A 173 -8.64 -20.04 28.93
CA ARG A 173 -7.55 -20.75 28.22
C ARG A 173 -6.62 -19.75 27.52
N PRO A 174 -5.50 -19.32 28.14
CA PRO A 174 -4.68 -18.21 27.65
C PRO A 174 -3.86 -18.53 26.41
N ASP A 175 -3.60 -19.80 26.15
CA ASP A 175 -2.80 -20.36 25.05
C ASP A 175 -3.65 -21.03 23.95
N TYR A 176 -4.97 -20.83 23.99
CA TYR A 176 -5.93 -21.57 23.15
C TYR A 176 -5.64 -21.54 21.65
N PHE A 177 -5.05 -20.45 21.15
CA PHE A 177 -4.75 -20.29 19.72
C PHE A 177 -3.28 -20.54 19.36
N SER A 178 -2.38 -20.63 20.35
CA SER A 178 -0.98 -21.03 20.14
C SER A 178 -0.78 -22.56 20.26
N ARG A 179 -1.82 -23.30 20.67
CA ARG A 179 -1.82 -24.77 20.69
C ARG A 179 -3.03 -25.37 20.01
N ASN A 180 -2.86 -26.47 19.29
CA ASN A 180 -3.96 -27.20 18.69
C ASN A 180 -4.84 -27.80 19.81
N PRO A 181 -6.14 -27.47 19.93
CA PRO A 181 -6.97 -27.93 21.05
C PRO A 181 -7.20 -29.45 21.10
N LYS A 182 -6.89 -30.18 20.01
CA LYS A 182 -7.02 -31.64 19.91
C LYS A 182 -5.72 -32.38 20.20
N THR A 183 -4.55 -31.84 19.81
CA THR A 183 -3.24 -32.51 19.97
C THR A 183 -2.33 -31.88 21.03
N GLY A 184 -2.55 -30.63 21.42
CA GLY A 184 -1.72 -29.88 22.38
C GLY A 184 -0.42 -29.30 21.79
N GLU A 185 -0.11 -29.58 20.53
CA GLU A 185 1.11 -29.14 19.83
C GLU A 185 1.13 -27.62 19.57
N LYS A 186 2.32 -26.99 19.54
CA LYS A 186 2.49 -25.56 19.18
C LYS A 186 2.04 -25.38 17.74
N VAL A 187 1.04 -24.51 17.54
CA VAL A 187 0.53 -24.16 16.21
C VAL A 187 1.44 -23.14 15.55
N ASP A 188 1.72 -23.36 14.28
CA ASP A 188 2.37 -22.41 13.38
C ASP A 188 1.41 -22.04 12.26
N PHE A 189 1.21 -20.74 12.04
CA PHE A 189 0.20 -20.25 11.10
C PHE A 189 0.48 -20.70 9.66
N TYR A 190 1.74 -20.63 9.21
CA TYR A 190 2.08 -20.96 7.84
C TYR A 190 2.02 -22.47 7.58
N ARG A 191 2.65 -23.25 8.46
CA ARG A 191 2.77 -24.71 8.38
C ARG A 191 1.44 -25.43 8.52
N ASP A 192 0.60 -25.03 9.49
CA ASP A 192 -0.59 -25.80 9.87
C ASP A 192 -1.86 -25.34 9.13
N HIS A 193 -1.86 -24.11 8.62
CA HIS A 193 -3.09 -23.49 8.13
C HIS A 193 -2.96 -22.83 6.75
N TYR A 194 -2.00 -21.92 6.55
CA TYR A 194 -1.88 -21.15 5.30
C TYR A 194 -1.38 -22.00 4.13
N VAL A 195 -0.22 -22.67 4.23
CA VAL A 195 0.31 -23.52 3.14
C VAL A 195 -0.66 -24.67 2.81
N PRO A 196 -1.26 -25.38 3.79
CA PRO A 196 -2.33 -26.33 3.52
C PRO A 196 -3.54 -25.72 2.81
N PHE A 197 -3.91 -24.46 3.07
CA PHE A 197 -4.94 -23.77 2.30
C PHE A 197 -4.48 -23.49 0.86
N VAL A 198 -3.29 -22.91 0.66
CA VAL A 198 -2.76 -22.59 -0.67
C VAL A 198 -2.67 -23.84 -1.54
N ASN A 199 -2.22 -24.97 -0.99
CA ASN A 199 -2.22 -26.27 -1.67
C ASN A 199 -3.61 -26.70 -2.15
N ARG A 200 -4.67 -26.48 -1.34
CA ARG A 200 -6.05 -26.81 -1.73
C ARG A 200 -6.58 -25.83 -2.76
N PHE A 201 -6.28 -24.54 -2.61
CA PHE A 201 -6.67 -23.49 -3.56
C PHE A 201 -6.04 -23.72 -4.93
N ALA A 202 -4.72 -23.96 -4.98
CA ALA A 202 -3.99 -24.23 -6.21
C ALA A 202 -4.56 -25.44 -6.94
N ARG A 203 -4.68 -26.59 -6.27
CA ARG A 203 -5.27 -27.82 -6.84
C ARG A 203 -6.71 -27.63 -7.30
N ALA A 204 -7.50 -26.79 -6.64
CA ALA A 204 -8.89 -26.51 -7.05
C ALA A 204 -8.95 -25.64 -8.32
N VAL A 205 -8.13 -24.59 -8.41
CA VAL A 205 -8.04 -23.71 -9.58
C VAL A 205 -7.43 -24.45 -10.77
N GLN A 206 -6.28 -25.10 -10.58
CA GLN A 206 -5.54 -25.79 -11.63
C GLN A 206 -6.16 -27.13 -12.03
N GLY A 207 -7.03 -27.70 -11.21
CA GLY A 207 -7.92 -28.80 -11.62
C GLY A 207 -8.93 -28.40 -12.70
N VAL A 208 -9.14 -27.10 -12.93
CA VAL A 208 -9.97 -26.54 -14.01
C VAL A 208 -9.13 -25.87 -15.10
N ALA A 209 -8.07 -25.14 -14.72
CA ALA A 209 -7.16 -24.44 -15.62
C ALA A 209 -5.69 -24.77 -15.26
N PRO A 210 -5.12 -25.90 -15.73
CA PRO A 210 -3.80 -26.39 -15.32
C PRO A 210 -2.66 -25.39 -15.53
N GLU A 211 -2.78 -24.52 -16.52
CA GLU A 211 -1.83 -23.46 -16.87
C GLU A 211 -1.89 -22.22 -15.95
N ALA A 212 -2.88 -22.14 -15.06
CA ALA A 212 -3.07 -20.97 -14.19
C ALA A 212 -1.94 -20.83 -13.15
N TYR A 213 -1.36 -19.63 -13.08
CA TYR A 213 -0.42 -19.27 -12.02
C TYR A 213 -1.15 -18.95 -10.72
N VAL A 214 -0.61 -19.47 -9.60
CA VAL A 214 -1.15 -19.24 -8.26
C VAL A 214 -0.12 -18.47 -7.44
N PHE A 215 -0.55 -17.33 -6.92
CA PHE A 215 0.30 -16.35 -6.25
C PHE A 215 0.26 -16.59 -4.73
N VAL A 216 1.43 -16.57 -4.10
CA VAL A 216 1.62 -16.92 -2.69
C VAL A 216 2.08 -15.69 -1.94
N GLU A 217 1.12 -15.04 -1.30
CA GLU A 217 1.23 -13.74 -0.64
C GLU A 217 1.47 -13.92 0.87
N PRO A 218 2.72 -13.80 1.38
CA PRO A 218 2.99 -13.75 2.82
C PRO A 218 2.40 -12.49 3.46
N LEU A 219 2.37 -12.44 4.79
CA LEU A 219 1.94 -11.24 5.52
C LEU A 219 2.82 -10.03 5.14
N PRO A 220 2.22 -8.88 4.75
CA PRO A 220 2.98 -7.72 4.28
C PRO A 220 3.99 -7.19 5.30
N ASN A 221 5.23 -6.96 4.85
CA ASN A 221 6.34 -6.44 5.67
C ASN A 221 6.68 -7.26 6.93
N GLU A 222 6.32 -8.55 6.97
CA GLU A 222 6.82 -9.50 7.95
C GLU A 222 8.32 -9.80 7.71
N VAL A 223 9.04 -10.25 8.75
CA VAL A 223 10.46 -10.60 8.63
C VAL A 223 10.61 -11.78 7.67
N SER A 224 11.45 -11.62 6.65
CA SER A 224 11.37 -12.43 5.42
C SER A 224 11.71 -13.91 5.58
N ASP A 225 12.33 -14.30 6.69
CA ASP A 225 12.74 -15.68 6.97
C ASP A 225 11.64 -16.52 7.63
N ILE A 226 10.59 -15.89 8.18
CA ILE A 226 9.38 -16.56 8.70
C ILE A 226 8.23 -16.63 7.67
N ALA A 227 8.48 -16.19 6.42
CA ALA A 227 7.60 -16.39 5.27
C ALA A 227 7.33 -17.90 5.00
N PRO A 228 6.22 -18.27 4.33
CA PRO A 228 5.76 -19.66 4.24
C PRO A 228 6.82 -20.62 3.66
N VAL A 229 7.13 -21.67 4.43
CA VAL A 229 8.10 -22.70 4.05
C VAL A 229 7.39 -23.88 3.38
N TYR A 230 7.69 -24.12 2.11
CA TYR A 230 7.21 -25.25 1.33
C TYR A 230 8.09 -26.48 1.55
N LYS A 231 7.45 -27.63 1.64
CA LYS A 231 8.03 -28.97 1.72
C LYS A 231 7.95 -29.65 0.36
N PRO A 232 8.76 -30.69 0.09
CA PRO A 232 8.71 -31.42 -1.18
C PRO A 232 7.33 -31.98 -1.59
N ASP A 233 6.46 -32.25 -0.61
CA ASP A 233 5.11 -32.82 -0.82
C ASP A 233 4.01 -31.73 -0.98
N ASP A 234 4.37 -30.44 -0.87
CA ASP A 234 3.45 -29.33 -1.12
C ASP A 234 3.17 -29.16 -2.63
N HIS A 235 2.17 -28.36 -2.98
CA HIS A 235 1.82 -28.18 -4.38
C HIS A 235 2.76 -27.17 -5.06
N HIS A 236 3.53 -27.62 -6.05
CA HIS A 236 4.64 -26.84 -6.62
C HIS A 236 4.44 -26.31 -8.05
N GLU A 237 3.37 -26.70 -8.73
CA GLU A 237 3.13 -26.40 -10.15
C GLU A 237 2.55 -24.99 -10.33
N ASN A 238 3.13 -24.22 -11.25
CA ASN A 238 2.73 -22.84 -11.57
C ASN A 238 2.56 -21.92 -10.32
N ILE A 239 3.36 -22.15 -9.29
CA ILE A 239 3.40 -21.32 -8.08
C ILE A 239 4.32 -20.11 -8.26
N VAL A 240 3.84 -18.92 -7.87
CA VAL A 240 4.57 -17.65 -7.89
C VAL A 240 4.70 -17.09 -6.47
N PHE A 241 5.90 -16.66 -6.07
CA PHE A 241 6.08 -15.96 -4.79
C PHE A 241 5.69 -14.49 -4.94
N ALA A 242 4.77 -14.01 -4.10
CA ALA A 242 4.09 -12.71 -4.28
C ALA A 242 4.13 -11.81 -3.02
N PRO A 243 5.31 -11.42 -2.49
CA PRO A 243 5.41 -10.57 -1.30
C PRO A 243 4.97 -9.12 -1.57
N HIS A 244 4.47 -8.43 -0.54
CA HIS A 244 4.19 -6.99 -0.59
C HIS A 244 5.27 -6.23 0.18
N TRP A 245 5.66 -5.03 -0.29
CA TRP A 245 6.64 -4.19 0.39
C TRP A 245 6.27 -2.70 0.38
N TYR A 246 6.38 -2.06 1.55
CA TYR A 246 6.17 -0.63 1.73
C TYR A 246 7.14 -0.08 2.80
N ASP A 247 7.57 1.18 2.70
CA ASP A 247 8.21 1.86 3.83
C ASP A 247 7.15 2.10 4.93
N LEU A 248 7.16 1.21 5.93
CA LEU A 248 6.22 1.24 7.06
C LEU A 248 6.29 2.55 7.86
N ASN A 249 7.45 3.21 7.95
CA ASN A 249 7.57 4.46 8.68
C ASN A 249 6.89 5.60 7.90
N ALA A 250 7.18 5.72 6.61
CA ALA A 250 6.56 6.71 5.75
C ALA A 250 5.04 6.50 5.60
N LEU A 251 4.60 5.24 5.50
CA LEU A 251 3.18 4.87 5.47
C LEU A 251 2.47 5.23 6.77
N PHE A 252 3.04 4.88 7.92
CA PHE A 252 2.43 5.14 9.22
C PHE A 252 2.40 6.63 9.57
N TYR A 253 3.44 7.38 9.22
CA TYR A 253 3.50 8.82 9.48
C TYR A 253 2.87 9.70 8.39
N LYS A 254 2.61 9.16 7.19
CA LYS A 254 2.27 9.93 5.98
C LYS A 254 3.29 11.05 5.74
N SER A 255 4.57 10.73 5.79
CA SER A 255 5.66 11.69 5.57
C SER A 255 6.91 11.06 4.98
N PHE A 256 7.58 11.78 4.08
CA PHE A 256 8.89 11.43 3.53
C PHE A 256 9.64 12.69 3.10
N ASP A 257 10.80 12.97 3.70
CA ASP A 257 11.68 14.08 3.29
C ASP A 257 12.95 13.62 2.55
N GLY A 258 13.20 12.31 2.51
CA GLY A 258 14.39 11.69 1.93
C GLY A 258 15.69 11.97 2.69
N ARG A 259 15.65 12.50 3.92
CA ARG A 259 16.84 12.76 4.74
C ARG A 259 17.19 11.60 5.65
N ILE A 260 16.19 10.93 6.23
CA ILE A 260 16.36 9.77 7.09
C ILE A 260 15.30 8.73 6.71
N THR A 261 15.73 7.48 6.52
CA THR A 261 14.84 6.31 6.36
C THR A 261 15.34 5.18 7.24
N HIS A 262 14.47 4.21 7.52
CA HIS A 262 14.77 3.13 8.45
C HIS A 262 14.47 1.76 7.84
N ASP A 263 15.29 0.76 8.17
CA ASP A 263 14.98 -0.65 7.92
C ASP A 263 14.07 -1.14 9.03
N VAL A 264 12.76 -1.02 8.84
CA VAL A 264 11.76 -1.41 9.85
C VAL A 264 11.77 -2.92 10.09
N GLN A 265 12.09 -3.73 9.08
CA GLN A 265 12.22 -5.18 9.25
C GLN A 265 13.42 -5.52 10.15
N SER A 266 14.56 -4.86 9.96
CA SER A 266 15.67 -4.95 10.91
C SER A 266 15.26 -4.47 12.30
N LEU A 267 14.57 -3.32 12.43
CA LEU A 267 14.13 -2.79 13.73
C LEU A 267 13.21 -3.76 14.51
N GLN A 268 12.31 -4.49 13.84
CA GLN A 268 11.43 -5.49 14.49
C GLN A 268 12.24 -6.54 15.27
N THR A 269 13.41 -6.95 14.76
CA THR A 269 14.26 -7.99 15.36
C THR A 269 15.12 -7.54 16.55
N ILE A 270 15.13 -6.25 16.88
CA ILE A 270 15.98 -5.64 17.93
C ILE A 270 15.26 -5.57 19.28
N SER A 271 13.93 -5.63 19.27
CA SER A 271 13.11 -5.41 20.45
C SER A 271 13.19 -6.55 21.47
N PRO A 272 12.87 -6.31 22.76
CA PRO A 272 12.92 -7.35 23.80
C PRO A 272 11.86 -8.43 23.55
N GLY A 273 12.30 -9.50 22.91
CA GLY A 273 11.45 -10.52 22.30
C GLY A 273 11.94 -10.77 20.88
N LYS A 274 13.00 -11.58 20.75
CA LYS A 274 13.29 -12.21 19.46
C LYS A 274 12.01 -12.87 18.97
N ILE A 275 11.71 -12.74 17.69
CA ILE A 275 10.94 -13.77 16.99
C ILE A 275 11.77 -15.05 17.17
N GLU A 276 11.33 -15.97 18.04
CA GLU A 276 12.15 -17.09 18.53
C GLU A 276 12.70 -17.95 17.38
N ASP A 277 11.92 -18.01 16.30
CA ASP A 277 12.16 -18.82 15.11
C ASP A 277 12.88 -18.04 13.96
N SER A 278 13.21 -16.75 14.15
CA SER A 278 13.92 -15.92 13.14
C SER A 278 15.46 -15.98 13.29
N ASN A 279 16.12 -16.19 12.15
CA ASN A 279 17.56 -16.15 11.94
C ASN A 279 18.05 -14.83 11.30
N TYR A 280 17.16 -13.86 11.06
CA TYR A 280 17.53 -12.56 10.51
C TYR A 280 18.58 -11.87 11.40
N PRO A 281 19.69 -11.36 10.82
CA PRO A 281 20.76 -10.74 11.59
C PRO A 281 20.28 -9.39 12.16
N GLY A 282 19.79 -9.42 13.40
CA GLY A 282 19.24 -8.24 14.07
C GLY A 282 20.26 -7.12 14.20
N GLY A 283 19.80 -5.90 13.92
CA GLY A 283 20.62 -4.69 13.93
C GLY A 283 20.69 -4.01 15.30
N ASN A 284 21.17 -2.78 15.29
CA ASN A 284 20.82 -1.75 16.26
C ASN A 284 20.16 -0.57 15.52
N VAL A 285 19.57 0.39 16.23
CA VAL A 285 18.88 1.53 15.60
C VAL A 285 19.80 2.33 14.65
N LEU A 286 21.11 2.39 14.91
CA LEU A 286 22.07 3.09 14.05
C LEU A 286 22.32 2.30 12.76
N SER A 287 22.47 0.97 12.81
CA SER A 287 22.67 0.15 11.60
C SER A 287 21.41 0.05 10.74
N ALA A 288 20.23 0.18 11.35
CA ALA A 288 18.95 0.23 10.65
C ALA A 288 18.55 1.65 10.20
N THR A 289 19.44 2.65 10.27
CA THR A 289 19.15 4.05 9.88
C THR A 289 20.01 4.48 8.70
N TYR A 290 19.36 5.07 7.68
CA TYR A 290 19.98 5.44 6.42
C TYR A 290 19.75 6.93 6.10
N PHE A 291 20.81 7.61 5.69
CA PHE A 291 20.82 9.07 5.48
C PHE A 291 20.84 9.48 4.01
N GLY A 292 20.01 10.46 3.67
CA GLY A 292 19.84 11.02 2.32
C GLY A 292 19.10 10.08 1.35
N VAL A 293 18.73 10.61 0.17
CA VAL A 293 18.03 9.84 -0.88
C VAL A 293 18.85 8.63 -1.35
N ALA A 294 20.18 8.79 -1.45
CA ALA A 294 21.08 7.67 -1.71
C ALA A 294 21.10 6.63 -0.58
N GLY A 295 20.85 7.04 0.67
CA GLY A 295 20.61 6.15 1.81
C GLY A 295 19.29 5.39 1.67
N ALA A 296 18.19 6.07 1.33
CA ALA A 296 16.89 5.45 1.07
C ALA A 296 16.97 4.37 -0.03
N LYS A 297 17.64 4.68 -1.16
CA LYS A 297 17.90 3.69 -2.22
C LYS A 297 18.67 2.46 -1.73
N ARG A 298 19.68 2.63 -0.87
CA ARG A 298 20.42 1.50 -0.27
C ARG A 298 19.57 0.69 0.72
N ASN A 299 18.77 1.38 1.54
CA ASN A 299 17.85 0.78 2.50
C ASN A 299 16.85 -0.14 1.82
N TYR A 300 16.04 0.42 0.91
CA TYR A 300 14.97 -0.31 0.24
C TYR A 300 15.51 -1.45 -0.62
N ARG A 301 16.65 -1.24 -1.31
CA ARG A 301 17.33 -2.30 -2.07
C ARG A 301 17.71 -3.48 -1.17
N GLY A 302 18.20 -3.20 0.04
CA GLY A 302 18.57 -4.23 1.03
C GLY A 302 17.35 -5.02 1.52
N GLN A 303 16.27 -4.33 1.91
CA GLN A 303 15.03 -4.98 2.35
C GLN A 303 14.44 -5.87 1.24
N ILE A 304 14.27 -5.34 0.03
CA ILE A 304 13.73 -6.10 -1.11
C ILE A 304 14.64 -7.30 -1.46
N ALA A 305 15.97 -7.13 -1.43
CA ALA A 305 16.91 -8.23 -1.65
C ALA A 305 16.73 -9.37 -0.64
N ASN A 306 16.47 -9.03 0.63
CA ASN A 306 16.26 -9.99 1.69
C ASN A 306 14.90 -10.70 1.55
N ILE A 307 13.82 -9.96 1.24
CA ILE A 307 12.49 -10.51 0.97
C ILE A 307 12.54 -11.55 -0.16
N VAL A 308 13.09 -11.17 -1.32
CA VAL A 308 13.18 -12.05 -2.48
C VAL A 308 14.07 -13.25 -2.19
N ARG A 309 15.24 -13.05 -1.57
CA ARG A 309 16.19 -14.14 -1.27
C ARG A 309 15.63 -15.15 -0.28
N TRP A 310 15.04 -14.72 0.83
CA TRP A 310 14.53 -15.64 1.86
C TRP A 310 13.23 -16.29 1.41
N GLY A 311 12.32 -15.52 0.81
CA GLY A 311 11.08 -16.05 0.26
C GLY A 311 11.31 -17.15 -0.77
N LEU A 312 12.14 -16.91 -1.79
CA LEU A 312 12.45 -17.93 -2.80
C LEU A 312 13.15 -19.18 -2.23
N ARG A 313 13.95 -19.04 -1.16
CA ARG A 313 14.51 -20.19 -0.44
C ARG A 313 13.43 -20.98 0.30
N ASN A 314 12.52 -20.29 0.98
CA ASN A 314 11.44 -20.91 1.74
C ASN A 314 10.43 -21.61 0.82
N MET A 315 10.21 -21.12 -0.41
CA MET A 315 9.31 -21.73 -1.41
C MET A 315 9.83 -23.05 -2.02
N GLY A 316 11.10 -23.41 -1.78
CA GLY A 316 11.70 -24.69 -2.16
C GLY A 316 11.90 -24.89 -3.68
N PRO A 317 12.60 -25.97 -4.07
CA PRO A 317 12.85 -26.30 -5.47
C PRO A 317 11.59 -26.85 -6.19
N PRO A 318 11.49 -26.73 -7.52
CA PRO A 318 12.31 -25.90 -8.38
C PRO A 318 12.08 -24.41 -8.10
N ASP A 319 13.10 -23.58 -8.37
CA ASP A 319 13.08 -22.12 -8.17
C ASP A 319 11.79 -21.51 -8.73
N LYS A 320 11.09 -20.72 -7.90
CA LYS A 320 9.82 -20.07 -8.27
C LYS A 320 10.08 -18.69 -8.90
N PRO A 321 9.23 -18.23 -9.83
CA PRO A 321 9.17 -16.81 -10.18
C PRO A 321 8.76 -15.97 -8.96
N CYS A 322 9.19 -14.71 -8.94
CA CYS A 322 8.87 -13.72 -7.91
C CYS A 322 8.33 -12.44 -8.54
N VAL A 323 7.32 -11.86 -7.90
CA VAL A 323 6.75 -10.54 -8.22
C VAL A 323 6.38 -9.85 -6.91
N VAL A 324 6.75 -8.59 -6.73
CA VAL A 324 6.28 -7.81 -5.58
C VAL A 324 4.83 -7.41 -5.86
N GLY A 325 3.89 -8.15 -5.27
CA GLY A 325 2.44 -8.10 -5.56
C GLY A 325 1.81 -6.74 -5.24
N GLU A 326 2.36 -6.03 -4.25
CA GLU A 326 2.09 -4.62 -4.05
C GLU A 326 3.33 -3.88 -3.55
N CYS A 327 3.52 -2.69 -4.11
CA CYS A 327 4.35 -1.63 -3.54
C CYS A 327 3.82 -0.25 -3.96
N GLY A 328 4.22 0.81 -3.27
CA GLY A 328 3.83 2.16 -3.66
C GLY A 328 4.20 3.21 -2.63
N ILE A 329 3.76 4.44 -2.87
CA ILE A 329 3.87 5.56 -1.92
C ILE A 329 2.49 6.18 -1.70
N PRO A 330 2.17 6.65 -0.47
CA PRO A 330 1.00 7.47 -0.29
C PRO A 330 1.21 8.81 -1.00
N MET A 331 0.22 9.25 -1.77
CA MET A 331 0.26 10.54 -2.46
C MET A 331 -0.11 11.70 -1.52
N ASP A 332 -0.80 11.42 -0.40
CA ASP A 332 -1.18 12.40 0.62
C ASP A 332 -0.08 12.72 1.66
N ILE A 333 1.18 12.30 1.41
CA ILE A 333 2.31 12.56 2.31
C ILE A 333 2.61 14.06 2.54
N ASN A 334 3.28 14.35 3.65
CA ASN A 334 3.77 15.68 4.03
C ASN A 334 2.64 16.72 4.08
N GLU A 335 1.57 16.38 4.81
CA GLU A 335 0.40 17.24 5.00
C GLU A 335 -0.27 17.66 3.68
N ARG A 336 -0.23 16.79 2.66
CA ARG A 336 -0.84 17.01 1.33
C ARG A 336 -0.33 18.22 0.56
N ARG A 337 0.76 18.85 1.01
CA ARG A 337 1.29 20.11 0.48
C ARG A 337 1.51 20.12 -1.04
N ALA A 338 1.93 18.99 -1.63
CA ALA A 338 2.14 18.87 -3.07
C ALA A 338 0.84 19.10 -3.88
N PHE A 339 -0.33 18.79 -3.31
CA PHE A 339 -1.62 19.00 -3.95
C PHE A 339 -1.99 20.50 -4.04
N GLU A 340 -1.47 21.32 -3.13
CA GLU A 340 -1.66 22.77 -3.11
C GLU A 340 -0.60 23.50 -3.94
N THR A 341 0.65 23.05 -3.90
CA THR A 341 1.79 23.75 -4.52
C THR A 341 2.16 23.25 -5.92
N GLY A 342 1.71 22.05 -6.32
CA GLY A 342 2.20 21.34 -7.50
C GLY A 342 3.63 20.80 -7.38
N ASP A 343 4.27 20.93 -6.21
CA ASP A 343 5.65 20.47 -5.98
C ASP A 343 5.68 19.03 -5.46
N TYR A 344 5.72 18.08 -6.40
CA TYR A 344 5.83 16.65 -6.13
C TYR A 344 7.29 16.17 -5.97
N THR A 345 8.26 17.06 -5.72
CA THR A 345 9.68 16.69 -5.60
C THR A 345 9.93 15.60 -4.55
N HIS A 346 9.18 15.59 -3.44
CA HIS A 346 9.31 14.56 -2.41
C HIS A 346 8.74 13.21 -2.86
N HIS A 347 7.58 13.21 -3.51
CA HIS A 347 6.95 12.02 -4.11
C HIS A 347 7.84 11.40 -5.18
N SER A 348 8.35 12.21 -6.12
CA SER A 348 9.25 11.74 -7.18
C SER A 348 10.50 11.08 -6.60
N ARG A 349 11.13 11.68 -5.57
CA ARG A 349 12.29 11.09 -4.87
C ARG A 349 11.94 9.81 -4.10
N PHE A 350 10.75 9.71 -3.54
CA PHE A 350 10.30 8.54 -2.80
C PHE A 350 10.03 7.38 -3.76
N LEU A 351 9.22 7.60 -4.79
CA LEU A 351 8.88 6.60 -5.80
C LEU A 351 10.13 6.15 -6.58
N ASP A 352 11.03 7.07 -6.96
CA ASP A 352 12.35 6.77 -7.52
C ASP A 352 13.17 5.85 -6.59
N ALA A 353 13.14 6.09 -5.27
CA ALA A 353 13.85 5.23 -4.32
C ALA A 353 13.25 3.82 -4.22
N VAL A 354 11.92 3.68 -4.32
CA VAL A 354 11.21 2.39 -4.34
C VAL A 354 11.47 1.64 -5.65
N MET A 355 11.23 2.28 -6.80
CA MET A 355 11.40 1.66 -8.12
C MET A 355 12.85 1.27 -8.40
N SER A 356 13.82 2.16 -8.10
CA SER A 356 15.26 1.83 -8.21
C SER A 356 15.65 0.62 -7.37
N ALA A 357 14.98 0.37 -6.25
CA ALA A 357 15.27 -0.76 -5.37
C ALA A 357 14.68 -2.09 -5.90
N LEU A 358 13.55 -2.04 -6.59
CA LEU A 358 12.93 -3.19 -7.27
C LEU A 358 13.76 -3.55 -8.52
N GLU A 359 14.08 -2.56 -9.35
CA GLU A 359 14.93 -2.70 -10.54
C GLU A 359 16.32 -3.25 -10.19
N ALA A 360 16.97 -2.71 -9.14
CA ALA A 360 18.30 -3.17 -8.71
C ALA A 360 18.32 -4.57 -8.04
N ASN A 361 17.15 -5.20 -7.91
CA ASN A 361 16.95 -6.60 -7.52
C ASN A 361 16.34 -7.46 -8.65
N LEU A 362 16.09 -6.89 -9.84
CA LEU A 362 15.53 -7.56 -11.02
C LEU A 362 14.19 -8.28 -10.75
N VAL A 363 13.36 -7.72 -9.86
CA VAL A 363 12.05 -8.28 -9.50
C VAL A 363 10.92 -7.53 -10.21
N ASN A 364 9.96 -8.27 -10.77
CA ASN A 364 8.73 -7.68 -11.28
C ASN A 364 7.92 -7.08 -10.13
N PHE A 365 7.08 -6.08 -10.38
CA PHE A 365 6.25 -5.48 -9.34
C PHE A 365 4.95 -4.90 -9.90
N THR A 366 3.97 -4.77 -9.01
CA THR A 366 2.70 -4.09 -9.27
C THR A 366 2.54 -2.91 -8.32
N LEU A 367 2.40 -1.70 -8.89
CA LEU A 367 2.16 -0.50 -8.10
C LEU A 367 0.72 -0.50 -7.58
N TRP A 368 0.54 -0.38 -6.27
CA TRP A 368 -0.75 -0.11 -5.64
C TRP A 368 -1.15 1.33 -5.94
N ASN A 369 -2.06 1.54 -6.90
CA ASN A 369 -1.98 2.78 -7.71
C ASN A 369 -3.25 3.24 -8.45
N TYR A 370 -4.37 2.51 -8.41
CA TYR A 370 -5.54 2.91 -9.21
C TYR A 370 -6.87 2.74 -8.49
N ASN A 371 -7.43 3.87 -8.08
CA ASN A 371 -8.86 4.02 -7.88
C ASN A 371 -9.39 5.10 -8.85
N PRO A 372 -10.30 4.77 -9.80
CA PRO A 372 -10.82 5.74 -10.77
C PRO A 372 -11.62 6.88 -10.12
N ALA A 373 -12.11 6.69 -8.89
CA ALA A 373 -12.86 7.68 -8.13
C ALA A 373 -11.98 8.53 -7.19
N ASN A 374 -10.65 8.36 -7.19
CA ASN A 374 -9.75 9.02 -6.23
C ASN A 374 -9.73 10.55 -6.41
N ASP A 375 -9.86 11.32 -5.32
CA ASP A 375 -9.66 12.77 -5.34
C ASP A 375 -8.61 13.23 -4.29
N ASN A 376 -7.91 14.33 -4.56
CA ASN A 376 -6.82 14.82 -3.68
C ASN A 376 -7.30 15.34 -2.29
N HIS A 377 -8.61 15.38 -2.04
CA HIS A 377 -9.22 15.85 -0.79
C HIS A 377 -9.70 14.69 0.10
N HIS A 378 -10.18 13.60 -0.49
CA HIS A 378 -10.76 12.44 0.19
C HIS A 378 -9.99 11.14 -0.07
N GLY A 379 -9.02 11.12 -0.98
CA GLY A 379 -8.36 9.90 -1.45
C GLY A 379 -9.36 8.98 -2.14
N ASP A 380 -9.35 7.71 -1.75
CA ASP A 380 -10.14 6.61 -2.30
C ASP A 380 -11.66 6.69 -2.08
N HIS A 381 -12.17 7.76 -1.43
CA HIS A 381 -13.54 7.91 -0.93
C HIS A 381 -14.03 6.76 -0.02
N TRP A 382 -13.11 5.89 0.42
CA TRP A 382 -13.38 4.79 1.31
C TRP A 382 -12.55 5.01 2.58
N ASN A 383 -11.31 4.54 2.68
CA ASN A 383 -10.52 4.69 3.91
C ASN A 383 -9.81 6.03 4.08
N GLY A 384 -9.94 6.95 3.13
CA GLY A 384 -9.20 8.21 3.12
C GLY A 384 -7.77 8.04 2.56
N GLU A 385 -7.54 6.94 1.84
CA GLU A 385 -6.22 6.59 1.31
C GLU A 385 -6.00 7.19 -0.05
N ASP A 386 -4.87 7.85 -0.24
CA ASP A 386 -4.44 8.29 -1.56
C ASP A 386 -3.12 7.59 -1.92
N PHE A 387 -3.19 6.74 -2.93
CA PHE A 387 -2.06 6.06 -3.57
C PHE A 387 -2.09 6.24 -5.09
N SER A 388 -3.06 6.97 -5.62
CA SER A 388 -3.31 7.01 -7.05
C SER A 388 -2.37 8.01 -7.73
N ILE A 389 -1.52 7.56 -8.67
CA ILE A 389 -0.69 8.46 -9.49
C ILE A 389 -1.50 9.50 -10.27
N TYR A 390 -2.80 9.28 -10.40
CA TYR A 390 -3.74 10.15 -11.07
C TYR A 390 -5.02 10.29 -10.24
N SER A 391 -5.44 11.53 -10.06
CA SER A 391 -6.77 11.92 -9.58
C SER A 391 -7.36 12.92 -10.59
N PRO A 392 -8.65 12.84 -10.94
CA PRO A 392 -9.30 13.88 -11.73
C PRO A 392 -9.19 15.24 -11.03
N SER A 393 -8.38 16.15 -11.59
CA SER A 393 -8.27 17.49 -11.02
C SER A 393 -9.62 18.21 -11.16
N ARG A 394 -10.01 19.00 -10.14
CA ARG A 394 -11.21 19.84 -10.18
C ARG A 394 -11.18 20.96 -11.26
N ALA A 395 -10.08 21.03 -12.01
CA ALA A 395 -9.70 22.11 -12.93
C ALA A 395 -10.16 21.92 -14.40
N THR A 396 -10.87 20.84 -14.75
CA THR A 396 -11.54 20.72 -16.07
C THR A 396 -12.80 21.59 -16.19
N SER A 397 -13.30 22.16 -15.09
CA SER A 397 -14.57 22.89 -15.03
C SER A 397 -14.57 24.34 -15.57
N ARG A 398 -13.52 24.76 -16.30
CA ARG A 398 -13.42 26.12 -16.91
C ARG A 398 -12.76 26.19 -18.29
N VAL A 399 -13.03 25.23 -19.17
CA VAL A 399 -12.84 25.47 -20.61
C VAL A 399 -14.03 26.27 -21.13
N ASP A 400 -13.77 27.54 -21.48
CA ASP A 400 -14.78 28.46 -22.01
C ASP A 400 -15.23 27.99 -23.41
N LEU A 401 -16.48 27.51 -23.53
CA LEU A 401 -17.04 26.88 -24.75
C LEU A 401 -17.33 27.89 -25.88
N ARG A 402 -16.43 28.84 -26.15
CA ARG A 402 -16.66 29.97 -27.06
C ARG A 402 -15.47 30.37 -27.94
N THR A 403 -14.73 29.43 -28.52
CA THR A 403 -13.95 29.66 -29.77
C THR A 403 -13.51 28.36 -30.48
N ALA A 404 -14.41 27.36 -30.62
CA ALA A 404 -14.13 26.20 -31.47
C ALA A 404 -14.34 26.55 -32.97
N SER A 405 -13.31 27.09 -33.62
CA SER A 405 -13.31 27.35 -35.07
C SER A 405 -11.91 27.29 -35.68
N SER A 406 -11.40 26.09 -35.92
CA SER A 406 -10.79 25.75 -37.21
C SER A 406 -10.70 24.23 -37.41
N SER A 407 -11.15 23.78 -38.57
CA SER A 407 -10.98 22.41 -39.07
C SER A 407 -9.68 22.28 -39.85
N THR A 408 -8.95 21.18 -39.71
CA THR A 408 -8.07 20.70 -40.78
C THR A 408 -8.09 19.17 -40.89
N THR A 409 -8.41 18.69 -42.09
CA THR A 409 -8.39 17.28 -42.50
C THR A 409 -6.95 16.78 -42.67
N ILE A 410 -6.65 15.58 -42.14
CA ILE A 410 -5.36 14.91 -42.38
C ILE A 410 -5.42 14.12 -43.70
N THR A 411 -4.43 14.31 -44.57
CA THR A 411 -4.22 13.48 -45.76
C THR A 411 -2.87 12.79 -45.65
N LEU A 412 -2.85 11.45 -45.54
CA LEU A 412 -1.60 10.69 -45.54
C LEU A 412 -0.91 10.77 -46.91
N ARG A 413 0.42 10.95 -46.91
CA ARG A 413 1.29 10.54 -48.02
C ARG A 413 2.26 9.48 -47.51
N GLN A 414 2.10 8.24 -47.99
CA GLN A 414 3.18 7.26 -47.95
C GLN A 414 4.39 7.80 -48.72
N ARG A 415 5.60 7.51 -48.22
CA ARG A 415 6.82 7.53 -49.06
C ARG A 415 7.26 6.09 -49.28
N THR A 416 7.49 5.78 -50.55
CA THR A 416 8.08 4.54 -51.05
C THR A 416 9.56 4.48 -50.72
N ALA A 417 10.11 3.25 -50.68
CA ALA A 417 11.54 3.01 -50.51
C ALA A 417 12.24 2.89 -51.86
N ASP A 418 13.41 3.52 -51.97
CA ASP A 418 14.49 3.29 -52.95
C ASP A 418 15.80 3.33 -52.13
N GLY A 419 16.91 2.65 -52.47
CA GLY A 419 17.13 1.76 -53.62
C GLY A 419 18.62 1.68 -54.00
N GLY A 420 19.39 0.78 -53.35
CA GLY A 420 20.78 0.40 -53.70
C GLY A 420 21.91 1.24 -53.07
N SER A 421 23.19 0.82 -53.10
CA SER A 421 23.78 -0.51 -53.32
C SER A 421 25.32 -0.50 -53.17
N GLY A 422 25.90 -1.49 -52.46
CA GLY A 422 27.27 -2.00 -52.69
C GLY A 422 28.45 -1.43 -51.87
N GLY A 423 29.35 -2.32 -51.43
CA GLY A 423 30.69 -1.97 -50.92
C GLY A 423 31.23 -2.90 -49.81
N ASP A 424 31.94 -3.97 -50.16
CA ASP A 424 32.61 -4.89 -49.22
C ASP A 424 33.86 -4.27 -48.54
N GLY A 425 34.23 -4.79 -47.37
CA GLY A 425 35.51 -4.48 -46.70
C GLY A 425 35.69 -5.24 -45.38
N ASN A 426 36.75 -6.06 -45.30
CA ASN A 426 37.00 -6.99 -44.20
C ASN A 426 38.03 -6.45 -43.17
N ASP A 427 38.14 -7.18 -42.06
CA ASP A 427 39.31 -7.31 -41.16
C ASP A 427 39.58 -6.34 -39.97
N ASN A 428 39.71 -7.04 -38.83
CA ASN A 428 40.66 -6.86 -37.72
C ASN A 428 40.37 -5.92 -36.55
N ALA A 429 40.80 -6.44 -35.39
CA ALA A 429 40.76 -5.82 -34.08
C ALA A 429 41.88 -4.80 -33.91
N ASP A 430 41.71 -3.86 -32.98
CA ASP A 430 42.65 -3.84 -31.85
C ASP A 430 42.12 -3.12 -30.60
N SER A 431 42.82 -3.37 -29.50
CA SER A 431 42.60 -2.79 -28.18
C SER A 431 42.82 -1.27 -28.10
N ASN A 432 42.14 -0.61 -27.15
CA ASN A 432 42.82 0.29 -26.21
C ASN A 432 42.00 0.64 -24.96
N SER A 433 42.69 0.78 -23.85
CA SER A 433 42.18 1.28 -22.57
C SER A 433 42.62 2.74 -22.35
N LEU A 434 41.91 3.48 -21.47
CA LEU A 434 42.47 4.28 -20.35
C LEU A 434 41.53 5.40 -19.87
N SER A 435 41.03 5.20 -18.65
CA SER A 435 41.03 6.14 -17.50
C SER A 435 40.25 7.49 -17.50
N PRO A 436 39.77 7.93 -16.32
CA PRO A 436 38.92 9.13 -16.15
C PRO A 436 39.70 10.42 -15.78
N PRO A 437 39.07 11.61 -15.86
CA PRO A 437 39.68 12.88 -15.45
C PRO A 437 39.65 13.15 -13.94
N VAL A 438 40.67 13.88 -13.46
CA VAL A 438 40.95 14.29 -12.07
C VAL A 438 40.74 15.83 -11.94
N PRO A 439 40.43 16.41 -10.75
CA PRO A 439 39.79 17.73 -10.65
C PRO A 439 40.72 18.88 -10.16
N ALA A 440 40.09 20.01 -9.80
CA ALA A 440 40.61 21.21 -9.08
C ALA A 440 41.06 22.41 -9.96
N PRO A 441 41.13 23.67 -9.45
CA PRO A 441 41.01 24.09 -8.04
C PRO A 441 40.00 25.21 -7.73
N ALA A 442 39.85 25.48 -6.43
CA ALA A 442 39.06 26.58 -5.88
C ALA A 442 39.92 27.84 -5.63
N ASN A 443 39.29 29.02 -5.55
CA ASN A 443 39.80 30.11 -4.73
C ASN A 443 38.67 31.05 -4.24
N ALA A 444 38.88 31.72 -3.10
CA ALA A 444 37.83 32.41 -2.35
C ALA A 444 37.80 33.94 -2.58
N GLY A 445 36.63 34.56 -2.38
CA GLY A 445 36.46 36.02 -2.40
C GLY A 445 35.14 36.47 -1.76
N LYS A 446 35.21 37.36 -0.76
CA LYS A 446 34.04 37.92 -0.05
C LYS A 446 33.50 39.15 -0.79
N SER A 447 32.19 39.42 -0.72
CA SER A 447 31.60 40.71 -0.29
C SER A 447 30.08 40.77 -0.59
N ALA A 448 29.37 41.67 0.07
CA ALA A 448 27.91 41.83 0.00
C ALA A 448 27.47 42.97 -0.94
N GLY A 449 26.18 42.99 -1.32
CA GLY A 449 25.45 44.26 -1.40
C GLY A 449 24.49 44.50 -2.57
N LYS A 450 23.20 44.59 -2.21
CA LYS A 450 22.15 45.47 -2.76
C LYS A 450 21.51 45.17 -4.14
N LYS A 451 20.18 45.07 -4.08
CA LYS A 451 19.22 45.26 -5.17
C LYS A 451 19.32 46.67 -5.79
N LYS A 452 19.05 46.80 -7.08
CA LYS A 452 18.05 47.74 -7.63
C LYS A 452 17.66 47.39 -9.07
N ALA A 453 16.47 47.83 -9.46
CA ALA A 453 15.87 47.63 -10.79
C ALA A 453 15.56 48.97 -11.46
N SER A 454 15.48 48.98 -12.80
CA SER A 454 14.73 49.93 -13.67
C SER A 454 15.13 49.65 -15.13
N ALA A 455 14.19 49.25 -16.00
CA ALA A 455 13.42 50.11 -16.92
C ALA A 455 14.24 50.50 -18.18
N ILE A 456 13.95 49.90 -19.34
CA ILE A 456 13.03 50.39 -20.40
C ILE A 456 13.54 51.68 -21.06
N ASP A 457 13.82 51.60 -22.37
CA ASP A 457 13.53 52.69 -23.31
C ASP A 457 13.23 52.16 -24.73
N ILE A 458 12.59 52.99 -25.57
CA ILE A 458 11.95 52.64 -26.85
C ILE A 458 12.45 53.55 -27.98
N GLY A 459 12.65 53.00 -29.19
CA GLY A 459 12.75 53.78 -30.44
C GLY A 459 12.88 52.85 -31.66
N THR A 460 11.88 52.67 -32.54
CA THR A 460 11.31 53.55 -33.59
C THR A 460 12.21 53.84 -34.79
N GLY A 461 11.79 53.45 -36.01
CA GLY A 461 12.14 54.21 -37.24
C GLY A 461 12.31 53.48 -38.58
N ASN A 462 11.37 53.74 -39.52
CA ASN A 462 11.50 53.86 -40.99
C ASN A 462 11.69 52.68 -41.99
N GLN A 463 10.62 52.44 -42.78
CA GLN A 463 10.48 52.68 -44.26
C GLN A 463 11.70 52.43 -45.19
N ASN A 464 11.62 51.83 -46.41
CA ASN A 464 10.64 52.02 -47.51
C ASN A 464 10.97 51.16 -48.77
N ARG A 465 10.00 51.03 -49.72
CA ARG A 465 10.14 50.73 -51.20
C ARG A 465 10.70 49.37 -51.67
N THR A 466 9.88 48.44 -52.22
CA THR A 466 9.23 48.33 -53.58
C THR A 466 10.09 47.81 -54.73
N ASN A 467 9.77 46.60 -55.23
CA ASN A 467 9.57 46.30 -56.67
C ASN A 467 8.75 45.00 -56.81
N LYS A 468 8.01 44.85 -57.93
CA LYS A 468 7.18 43.68 -58.28
C LYS A 468 7.81 42.91 -59.44
N GLU A 469 7.85 41.59 -59.35
CA GLU A 469 7.67 40.65 -60.47
C GLU A 469 6.81 39.47 -59.95
N ASP A 470 5.90 38.94 -60.78
CA ASP A 470 4.87 37.99 -60.36
C ASP A 470 5.33 36.52 -60.48
N GLU A 471 5.44 35.81 -59.35
CA GLU A 471 5.34 34.34 -59.30
C GLU A 471 4.33 33.89 -58.24
N THR A 472 3.52 32.89 -58.58
CA THR A 472 2.34 32.47 -57.82
C THR A 472 2.73 31.68 -56.56
N ILE A 473 2.75 32.33 -55.39
CA ILE A 473 3.07 31.70 -54.10
C ILE A 473 1.83 31.64 -53.20
N VAL A 474 1.50 30.44 -52.73
CA VAL A 474 0.55 30.22 -51.62
C VAL A 474 1.34 30.28 -50.31
N THR A 475 1.10 31.33 -49.51
CA THR A 475 1.91 31.61 -48.32
C THR A 475 1.24 31.13 -47.03
N VAL A 476 1.93 30.29 -46.27
CA VAL A 476 1.91 30.36 -44.79
C VAL A 476 3.37 30.46 -44.35
N VAL A 477 3.64 31.45 -43.51
CA VAL A 477 5.00 31.88 -43.14
C VAL A 477 5.46 31.13 -41.88
N GLU A 478 6.66 30.55 -41.93
CA GLU A 478 7.41 30.19 -40.72
C GLU A 478 7.99 31.45 -40.06
N SER A 479 7.96 31.53 -38.73
CA SER A 479 9.04 32.19 -37.99
C SER A 479 9.26 31.58 -36.60
N THR A 480 10.18 30.60 -36.57
CA THR A 480 11.26 30.49 -35.57
C THR A 480 11.02 31.01 -34.15
N GLY A 481 10.83 30.08 -33.20
CA GLY A 481 10.93 30.35 -31.76
C GLY A 481 11.52 29.13 -31.03
N SER A 482 12.81 29.17 -30.73
CA SER A 482 13.57 28.04 -30.18
C SER A 482 13.10 27.58 -28.80
N ALA A 483 12.72 26.30 -28.68
CA ALA A 483 12.94 25.50 -27.49
C ALA A 483 13.40 24.09 -27.91
N ALA A 484 14.50 23.60 -27.35
CA ALA A 484 14.87 22.20 -27.52
C ALA A 484 13.82 21.31 -26.82
N PRO A 485 13.48 20.14 -27.37
CA PRO A 485 12.56 19.23 -26.69
C PRO A 485 13.17 18.80 -25.36
N LEU A 486 12.47 19.10 -24.27
CA LEU A 486 12.80 18.56 -22.95
C LEU A 486 12.69 17.04 -23.01
N THR A 487 13.77 16.33 -22.69
CA THR A 487 13.70 14.91 -22.40
C THR A 487 12.72 14.73 -21.23
N PRO A 488 11.66 13.91 -21.36
CA PRO A 488 10.70 13.72 -20.27
C PRO A 488 11.43 13.15 -19.04
N ILE A 489 11.29 13.86 -17.92
CA ILE A 489 11.93 13.56 -16.64
C ILE A 489 10.99 12.80 -15.71
N THR A 490 9.73 12.61 -16.09
CA THR A 490 8.75 11.82 -15.32
C THR A 490 7.84 10.97 -16.22
N PRO A 491 7.25 9.87 -15.69
CA PRO A 491 6.23 9.09 -16.40
C PRO A 491 4.99 9.90 -16.79
N PHE A 492 4.74 11.04 -16.12
CA PHE A 492 3.58 11.91 -16.35
C PHE A 492 3.65 12.70 -17.67
N GLU A 493 4.83 12.78 -18.30
CA GLU A 493 5.05 13.54 -19.54
C GLU A 493 4.89 12.67 -20.81
N LEU A 494 4.52 11.38 -20.67
CA LEU A 494 4.49 10.40 -21.77
C LEU A 494 3.08 10.01 -22.26
N ASN A 495 2.00 10.43 -21.58
CA ASN A 495 0.64 10.07 -21.97
C ASN A 495 0.01 11.11 -22.90
N VAL A 496 -0.06 10.79 -24.20
CA VAL A 496 -0.83 11.53 -25.23
C VAL A 496 -2.29 11.04 -25.32
N THR A 497 -2.73 10.23 -24.36
CA THR A 497 -4.08 9.68 -24.27
C THR A 497 -5.04 10.66 -23.58
N HIS A 498 -5.74 11.45 -24.40
CA HIS A 498 -6.93 12.17 -23.95
C HIS A 498 -8.14 11.25 -24.05
N PHE A 499 -8.76 10.94 -22.90
CA PHE A 499 -10.12 10.43 -22.89
C PHE A 499 -11.05 11.57 -23.29
N VAL A 500 -11.80 11.37 -24.37
CA VAL A 500 -12.89 12.28 -24.74
C VAL A 500 -14.09 11.85 -23.91
N ASP A 501 -14.38 12.62 -22.85
CA ASP A 501 -15.63 12.45 -22.11
C ASP A 501 -16.79 12.64 -23.09
N GLN A 502 -17.51 11.56 -23.40
CA GLN A 502 -18.86 11.71 -23.91
C GLN A 502 -19.71 12.21 -22.74
N GLU A 503 -20.46 13.29 -22.95
CA GLU A 503 -21.55 13.71 -22.06
C GLU A 503 -22.73 12.71 -22.16
N VAL A 504 -22.48 11.44 -21.86
CA VAL A 504 -23.52 10.48 -21.53
C VAL A 504 -23.97 10.83 -20.13
N PHE A 505 -25.07 11.58 -20.04
CA PHE A 505 -25.83 11.71 -18.81
C PHE A 505 -26.41 10.34 -18.46
N ASP A 506 -25.62 9.50 -17.81
CA ASP A 506 -26.06 8.28 -17.17
C ASP A 506 -26.82 8.67 -15.88
N PRO A 507 -28.16 8.55 -15.85
CA PRO A 507 -28.94 8.90 -14.66
C PRO A 507 -28.61 8.00 -13.47
N ASP A 508 -28.00 6.82 -13.71
CA ASP A 508 -27.60 5.84 -12.71
C ASP A 508 -26.11 5.94 -12.33
N HIS A 509 -25.39 6.97 -12.80
CA HIS A 509 -24.01 7.25 -12.36
C HIS A 509 -23.95 7.50 -10.84
N ALA A 510 -25.00 8.11 -10.28
CA ALA A 510 -25.17 8.32 -8.84
C ALA A 510 -25.44 7.01 -8.06
N LEU A 511 -25.79 5.90 -8.72
CA LEU A 511 -25.94 4.57 -8.11
C LEU A 511 -24.63 3.77 -8.09
N HIS A 512 -23.64 4.16 -8.90
CA HIS A 512 -22.33 3.51 -8.98
C HIS A 512 -21.26 4.15 -8.07
N VAL A 513 -21.55 5.30 -7.45
CA VAL A 513 -20.73 5.84 -6.36
C VAL A 513 -20.98 5.02 -5.10
N GLY A 514 -20.00 4.20 -4.70
CA GLY A 514 -20.08 3.21 -3.62
C GLY A 514 -20.26 3.79 -2.21
N GLY A 515 -21.42 4.40 -1.96
CA GLY A 515 -21.67 5.27 -0.80
C GLY A 515 -23.04 5.12 -0.15
N ARG A 516 -23.73 3.98 -0.28
CA ARG A 516 -24.94 3.67 0.52
C ARG A 516 -25.01 2.22 0.99
N VAL A 517 -24.42 1.94 2.15
CA VAL A 517 -24.71 0.71 2.91
C VAL A 517 -25.88 0.91 3.87
N LEU A 518 -26.18 2.15 4.27
CA LEU A 518 -27.31 2.44 5.16
C LEU A 518 -28.69 2.36 4.48
N ASP A 519 -28.78 2.52 3.15
CA ASP A 519 -30.07 2.50 2.43
C ASP A 519 -30.53 1.10 2.05
N ALA A 520 -29.76 0.05 2.35
CA ALA A 520 -30.21 -1.35 2.27
C ALA A 520 -30.99 -1.80 3.53
N VAL A 521 -31.43 -0.84 4.37
CA VAL A 521 -32.04 -1.09 5.69
C VAL A 521 -33.21 -0.14 5.98
N LEU A 522 -34.06 0.11 4.99
CA LEU A 522 -35.44 0.59 5.17
C LEU A 522 -36.41 -0.30 4.38
#